data_AF-A0A8D8LCE6-F1
#
_entry.id   AF-A0A8D8LCE6-F1
#
_cell.length_a   1.000
_cell.length_b   1.000
_cell.length_c   1.000
_cell.angle_alpha   90.00
_cell.angle_beta   90.00
_cell.angle_gamma   90.00
#
_symmetry.space_group_name_H-M   'P 1'
#
loop_
_entity.id
_entity.type
_entity.pdbx_description
1 polymer ?
#
loop_
_entity_poly.entity_id
_entity_poly.type
_entity_poly.pdbx_seq_one_letter_code
_entity_poly.pdbx_strand_id
1 'polypeptide(L)'
;PGGTGKTFLISLILSNIRSKGQIALGVASSGVAATLLPGGRTAHSAFKLPLNLNYNDQPMCNIKRGSVEGRLLQECVFIVWDECTMSNKSAFEALDRTLQDLRGNSRLMGGMTVLLSGDFRQTLPVVPRGTRADEIKACVKKSYLWPNVKTLKLTTNMRV
;
A
#
# COMPACT_ATOMS: atom_id res chain seq x y z
N PRO A 1 12.11 6.12 -11.99
CA PRO A 1 12.70 7.47 -12.04
C PRO A 1 11.67 8.51 -11.58
N GLY A 2 12.12 9.60 -10.97
CA GLY A 2 11.26 10.77 -10.73
C GLY A 2 10.80 11.37 -12.07
N GLY A 3 9.58 11.88 -12.15
CA GLY A 3 9.09 12.57 -13.35
C GLY A 3 8.44 11.71 -14.44
N THR A 4 8.32 10.39 -14.27
CA THR A 4 7.73 9.50 -15.30
C THR A 4 6.19 9.48 -15.32
N GLY A 5 5.53 10.48 -14.72
CA GLY A 5 4.06 10.55 -14.65
C GLY A 5 3.36 9.49 -13.80
N LYS A 6 4.05 8.87 -12.82
CA LYS A 6 3.46 7.86 -11.90
C LYS A 6 2.17 8.38 -11.24
N THR A 7 2.25 9.53 -10.59
CA THR A 7 1.11 10.15 -9.89
C THR A 7 -0.03 10.45 -10.84
N PHE A 8 0.26 10.93 -12.06
CA PHE A 8 -0.76 11.18 -13.09
C PHE A 8 -1.49 9.89 -13.48
N LEU A 9 -0.75 8.82 -13.76
CA LEU A 9 -1.32 7.51 -14.09
C LEU A 9 -2.16 6.95 -12.95
N ILE A 10 -1.68 7.04 -11.71
CA ILE A 10 -2.41 6.61 -10.52
C ILE A 10 -3.73 7.37 -10.39
N SER A 11 -3.70 8.70 -10.53
CA SER A 11 -4.89 9.54 -10.48
C SER A 11 -5.89 9.18 -11.58
N LEU A 12 -5.42 8.88 -12.79
CA LEU A 12 -6.28 8.46 -13.89
C LEU A 12 -6.95 7.11 -13.61
N ILE A 13 -6.21 6.13 -13.08
CA ILE A 13 -6.76 4.83 -12.70
C ILE A 13 -7.82 4.97 -11.61
N LEU A 14 -7.53 5.74 -10.56
CA LEU A 14 -8.48 6.02 -9.48
C LEU A 14 -9.76 6.66 -10.03
N SER A 15 -9.64 7.70 -10.85
CA SER A 15 -10.78 8.40 -11.44
C SER A 15 -11.62 7.49 -12.34
N ASN A 16 -10.98 6.64 -13.15
CA ASN A 16 -11.69 5.71 -14.04
C ASN A 16 -12.46 4.60 -13.29
N ILE A 17 -11.95 4.15 -12.13
CA ILE A 17 -12.69 3.16 -11.32
C ILE A 17 -13.86 3.85 -10.60
N ARG A 18 -13.61 5.04 -10.03
CA ARG A 18 -14.63 5.81 -9.30
C ARG A 18 -15.74 6.33 -10.22
N SER A 19 -15.46 6.66 -11.48
CA SER A 19 -16.48 7.08 -12.45
C SER A 19 -17.48 5.96 -12.77
N LYS A 20 -17.13 4.71 -12.52
CA LYS A 20 -18.03 3.54 -12.63
C LYS A 20 -18.83 3.26 -11.36
N GLY A 21 -18.80 4.17 -10.38
CA GLY A 21 -19.46 4.00 -9.08
C GLY A 21 -18.77 3.00 -8.15
N GLN A 22 -17.56 2.54 -8.49
CA GLN A 22 -16.83 1.57 -7.68
C GLN A 22 -15.90 2.27 -6.66
N ILE A 23 -15.61 1.58 -5.57
CA ILE A 23 -14.76 2.11 -4.50
C ILE A 23 -13.29 1.80 -4.80
N ALA A 24 -12.50 2.86 -4.96
CA ALA A 24 -11.04 2.80 -5.11
C ALA A 24 -10.35 3.72 -4.11
N LEU A 25 -9.36 3.20 -3.37
CA LEU A 25 -8.64 3.94 -2.33
C LEU A 25 -7.23 4.30 -2.79
N GLY A 26 -6.87 5.58 -2.64
CA GLY A 26 -5.51 6.07 -2.78
C GLY A 26 -4.86 6.22 -1.40
N VAL A 27 -3.77 5.50 -1.16
CA VAL A 27 -2.97 5.64 0.05
C VAL A 27 -1.51 5.89 -0.30
N ALA A 28 -0.78 6.53 0.61
CA ALA A 28 0.66 6.72 0.46
C ALA A 28 1.41 6.47 1.76
N SER A 29 2.72 6.19 1.67
CA SER A 29 3.56 5.97 2.86
C SER A 29 3.83 7.24 3.66
N SER A 30 3.82 8.42 3.03
CA SER A 30 4.05 9.73 3.69
C SER A 30 2.85 10.68 3.55
N GLY A 31 2.75 11.64 4.45
CA GLY A 31 1.69 12.66 4.41
C GLY A 31 1.74 13.52 3.15
N VAL A 32 2.95 13.93 2.75
CA VAL A 32 3.17 14.76 1.54
C VAL A 32 2.82 13.99 0.26
N ALA A 33 3.13 12.69 0.18
CA ALA A 33 2.72 11.89 -0.97
C ALA A 33 1.20 11.67 -0.99
N ALA A 34 0.56 11.54 0.18
CA ALA A 34 -0.88 11.34 0.27
C ALA A 34 -1.67 12.55 -0.24
N THR A 35 -1.19 13.79 -0.03
CA THR A 35 -1.87 15.00 -0.53
C THR A 35 -1.87 15.11 -2.05
N LEU A 36 -0.96 14.40 -2.73
CA LEU A 36 -0.90 14.37 -4.20
C LEU A 36 -1.92 13.40 -4.81
N LEU A 37 -2.52 12.52 -4.00
CA LEU A 37 -3.54 11.57 -4.45
C LEU A 37 -4.95 12.14 -4.20
N PRO A 38 -5.90 12.01 -5.15
CA PRO A 38 -7.26 12.49 -4.97
C PRO A 38 -7.99 11.73 -3.85
N GLY A 39 -8.29 12.43 -2.76
CA GLY A 39 -8.85 11.82 -1.54
C GLY A 39 -7.85 10.93 -0.79
N GLY A 40 -6.55 11.16 -1.01
CA GLY A 40 -5.46 10.36 -0.46
C GLY A 40 -5.35 10.46 1.06
N ARG A 41 -4.92 9.36 1.67
CA ARG A 41 -4.57 9.29 3.10
C ARG A 41 -3.25 8.55 3.28
N THR A 42 -2.60 8.75 4.42
CA THR A 42 -1.45 7.90 4.75
C THR A 42 -1.91 6.47 4.97
N ALA A 43 -1.11 5.47 4.59
CA ALA A 43 -1.45 4.07 4.81
C ALA A 43 -1.68 3.75 6.30
N HIS A 44 -0.91 4.39 7.18
CA HIS A 44 -1.10 4.29 8.64
C HIS A 44 -2.49 4.74 9.08
N SER A 45 -2.98 5.90 8.60
CA SER A 45 -4.31 6.40 8.95
C SER A 45 -5.43 5.64 8.26
N ALA A 46 -5.26 5.30 6.99
CA ALA A 46 -6.25 4.57 6.20
C ALA A 46 -6.49 3.16 6.74
N PHE A 47 -5.42 2.47 7.14
CA PHE A 47 -5.50 1.07 7.56
C PHE A 47 -5.39 0.86 9.08
N LYS A 48 -5.31 1.93 9.89
CA LYS A 48 -5.09 1.83 11.34
C LYS A 48 -3.95 0.86 11.66
N LEU A 49 -2.82 1.00 10.95
CA LEU A 49 -1.67 0.13 11.11
C LEU A 49 -1.16 0.21 12.56
N PRO A 50 -0.80 -0.92 13.20
CA PRO A 50 -0.21 -0.89 14.52
C PRO A 50 1.15 -0.17 14.49
N LEU A 51 1.51 0.53 15.56
CA LEU A 51 2.81 1.22 15.64
C LEU A 51 3.98 0.23 15.83
N ASN A 52 3.70 -0.93 16.43
CA ASN A 52 4.69 -1.95 16.79
C ASN A 52 4.73 -3.11 15.78
N LEU A 53 4.75 -2.80 14.48
CA LEU A 53 4.75 -3.79 13.38
C LEU A 53 5.93 -4.78 13.41
N ASN A 54 6.99 -4.47 14.13
CA ASN A 54 8.23 -5.26 14.18
C ASN A 54 8.23 -6.34 15.27
N TYR A 55 7.28 -6.30 16.21
CA TYR A 55 7.24 -7.19 17.38
C TYR A 55 6.12 -8.24 17.32
N ASN A 56 5.26 -8.17 16.30
CA ASN A 56 4.18 -9.12 16.09
C ASN A 56 4.53 -9.97 14.87
N ASP A 57 4.54 -11.29 15.02
CA ASP A 57 4.80 -12.23 13.92
C ASP A 57 3.60 -12.33 12.95
N GLN A 58 2.40 -11.95 13.42
CA GLN A 58 1.18 -11.91 12.64
C GLN A 58 0.51 -10.54 12.79
N PRO A 59 1.13 -9.47 12.29
CA PRO A 59 0.54 -8.15 12.37
C PRO A 59 -0.80 -8.12 11.63
N MET A 60 -1.76 -7.40 12.21
CA MET A 60 -3.09 -7.14 11.69
C MET A 60 -3.36 -5.64 11.83
N CYS A 61 -4.16 -5.08 10.92
CA CYS A 61 -4.67 -3.73 11.04
C CYS A 61 -5.69 -3.65 12.18
N ASN A 62 -5.73 -2.54 12.91
CA ASN A 62 -6.72 -2.33 13.96
C ASN A 62 -8.07 -1.86 13.39
N ILE A 63 -8.66 -2.68 12.52
CA ILE A 63 -9.94 -2.43 11.86
C ILE A 63 -10.90 -3.57 12.21
N LYS A 64 -12.03 -3.21 12.81
CA LYS A 64 -13.08 -4.18 13.10
C LYS A 64 -13.96 -4.38 11.87
N ARG A 65 -14.37 -5.63 11.63
CA ARG A 65 -15.26 -5.99 10.51
C ARG A 65 -16.53 -5.13 10.40
N GLY A 66 -17.16 -4.81 11.53
CA GLY A 66 -18.38 -4.01 11.57
C GLY A 66 -18.17 -2.49 11.48
N SER A 67 -16.93 -1.99 11.52
CA SER A 67 -16.65 -0.54 11.48
C SER A 67 -16.87 0.04 10.09
N VAL A 68 -16.98 1.38 10.01
CA VAL A 68 -17.13 2.09 8.73
C VAL A 68 -15.96 1.77 7.80
N GLU A 69 -14.74 1.73 8.32
CA GLU A 69 -13.55 1.38 7.53
C GLU A 69 -13.53 -0.10 7.13
N GLY A 70 -14.01 -1.00 8.00
CA GLY A 70 -14.15 -2.42 7.68
C GLY A 70 -15.08 -2.65 6.50
N ARG A 71 -16.27 -2.03 6.51
CA ARG A 71 -17.24 -2.09 5.40
C ARG A 71 -16.68 -1.46 4.14
N LEU A 72 -16.00 -0.32 4.25
CA LEU A 72 -15.34 0.32 3.11
C LEU A 72 -14.34 -0.63 2.43
N LEU A 73 -13.52 -1.36 3.19
CA LEU A 73 -12.54 -2.31 2.66
C LEU A 73 -13.17 -3.60 2.11
N GLN A 74 -14.34 -4.00 2.63
CA GLN A 74 -15.13 -5.11 2.09
C GLN A 74 -15.69 -4.81 0.69
N GLU A 75 -16.07 -3.56 0.44
CA GLU A 75 -16.64 -3.13 -0.86
C GLU A 75 -15.57 -2.58 -1.82
N CYS A 76 -14.43 -2.13 -1.30
CA CYS A 76 -13.30 -1.60 -2.09
C CYS A 76 -12.79 -2.61 -3.12
N VAL A 77 -12.76 -2.25 -4.40
CA VAL A 77 -12.27 -3.14 -5.47
C VAL A 77 -10.80 -2.92 -5.81
N PHE A 78 -10.25 -1.76 -5.42
CA PHE A 78 -8.91 -1.35 -5.81
C PHE A 78 -8.24 -0.47 -4.75
N ILE A 79 -7.00 -0.79 -4.42
CA ILE A 79 -6.14 0.07 -3.60
C ILE A 79 -4.87 0.39 -4.38
N VAL A 80 -4.47 1.66 -4.36
CA VAL A 80 -3.11 2.06 -4.75
C VAL A 80 -2.35 2.55 -3.53
N TRP A 81 -1.13 2.05 -3.36
CA TRP A 81 -0.19 2.46 -2.33
C TRP A 81 1.02 3.12 -2.97
N ASP A 82 1.08 4.45 -2.91
CA ASP A 82 2.18 5.24 -3.44
C ASP A 82 3.33 5.40 -2.43
N GLU A 83 4.54 5.54 -2.95
CA GLU A 83 5.79 5.48 -2.18
C GLU A 83 5.89 4.22 -1.31
N CYS A 84 5.43 3.08 -1.82
CA CYS A 84 5.37 1.80 -1.09
C CYS A 84 6.73 1.32 -0.57
N THR A 85 7.83 1.75 -1.20
CA THR A 85 9.20 1.35 -0.85
C THR A 85 9.65 1.86 0.51
N MET A 86 9.01 2.93 1.01
CA MET A 86 9.25 3.48 2.34
C MET A 86 8.58 2.67 3.47
N SER A 87 7.64 1.81 3.13
CA SER A 87 6.85 1.07 4.12
C SER A 87 7.50 -0.26 4.45
N ASN A 88 7.50 -0.60 5.74
CA ASN A 88 7.96 -1.90 6.22
C ASN A 88 7.05 -3.00 5.66
N LYS A 89 7.63 -4.14 5.27
CA LYS A 89 6.92 -5.32 4.79
C LYS A 89 5.76 -5.73 5.69
N SER A 90 5.93 -5.62 7.01
CA SER A 90 4.91 -5.99 7.99
C SER A 90 3.61 -5.20 7.80
N ALA A 91 3.68 -3.98 7.28
CA ALA A 91 2.48 -3.19 6.98
C ALA A 91 1.65 -3.78 5.83
N PHE A 92 2.32 -4.30 4.79
CA PHE A 92 1.66 -4.97 3.67
C PHE A 92 1.09 -6.32 4.09
N GLU A 93 1.82 -7.07 4.91
CA GLU A 93 1.37 -8.36 5.47
C GLU A 93 0.19 -8.17 6.43
N ALA A 94 0.19 -7.09 7.21
CA ALA A 94 -0.94 -6.71 8.05
C ALA A 94 -2.19 -6.40 7.21
N LEU A 95 -2.01 -5.62 6.14
CA LEU A 95 -3.10 -5.31 5.23
C LEU A 95 -3.65 -6.58 4.56
N ASP A 96 -2.77 -7.46 4.07
CA ASP A 96 -3.15 -8.73 3.44
C ASP A 96 -4.03 -9.59 4.36
N ARG A 97 -3.54 -9.90 5.56
CA ARG A 97 -4.31 -10.70 6.53
C ARG A 97 -5.62 -10.04 6.93
N THR A 98 -5.61 -8.72 7.13
CA THR A 98 -6.83 -7.96 7.46
C THR A 98 -7.85 -8.06 6.33
N LEU A 99 -7.44 -7.92 5.07
CA LEU A 99 -8.35 -8.01 3.93
C LEU A 99 -8.91 -9.43 3.77
N GLN A 100 -8.09 -10.45 4.02
CA GLN A 100 -8.55 -11.84 4.00
C GLN A 100 -9.63 -12.07 5.05
N ASP A 101 -9.44 -11.57 6.27
CA ASP A 101 -10.42 -11.66 7.36
C ASP A 101 -11.69 -10.84 7.07
N LEU A 102 -11.53 -9.56 6.69
CA LEU A 102 -12.66 -8.67 6.40
C LEU A 102 -13.53 -9.21 5.26
N ARG A 103 -12.92 -9.76 4.21
CA ARG A 103 -13.62 -10.25 3.01
C ARG A 103 -13.99 -11.73 3.08
N GLY A 104 -13.53 -12.46 4.11
CA GLY A 104 -13.74 -13.91 4.22
C GLY A 104 -13.16 -14.69 3.03
N ASN A 105 -12.04 -14.20 2.48
CA ASN A 105 -11.42 -14.74 1.27
C ASN A 105 -9.92 -14.93 1.51
N SER A 106 -9.44 -16.16 1.51
CA SER A 106 -8.02 -16.50 1.78
C SER A 106 -7.07 -16.20 0.62
N ARG A 107 -7.56 -15.70 -0.52
CA ARG A 107 -6.69 -15.20 -1.59
C ARG A 107 -5.94 -13.96 -1.12
N LEU A 108 -4.73 -13.75 -1.67
CA LEU A 108 -3.92 -12.56 -1.40
C LEU A 108 -4.75 -11.28 -1.50
N MET A 109 -4.56 -10.38 -0.54
CA MET A 109 -5.28 -9.12 -0.35
C MET A 109 -6.81 -9.29 -0.30
N GLY A 110 -7.30 -10.44 0.19
CA GLY A 110 -8.73 -10.77 0.19
C GLY A 110 -9.34 -10.90 -1.21
N GLY A 111 -8.51 -11.14 -2.24
CA GLY A 111 -8.90 -11.14 -3.65
C GLY A 111 -9.02 -9.74 -4.28
N MET A 112 -8.64 -8.68 -3.57
CA MET A 112 -8.66 -7.31 -4.06
C MET A 112 -7.41 -7.00 -4.90
N THR A 113 -7.55 -6.13 -5.90
CA THR A 113 -6.39 -5.65 -6.65
C THR A 113 -5.67 -4.54 -5.89
N VAL A 114 -4.37 -4.72 -5.66
CA VAL A 114 -3.51 -3.72 -5.01
C VAL A 114 -2.39 -3.30 -5.96
N LEU A 115 -2.32 -2.02 -6.28
CA LEU A 115 -1.26 -1.40 -7.05
C LEU A 115 -0.21 -0.80 -6.11
N LEU A 116 1.02 -1.29 -6.19
CA LEU A 116 2.15 -0.73 -5.46
C LEU A 116 2.94 0.21 -6.37
N SER A 117 3.08 1.47 -5.97
CA SER A 117 3.88 2.48 -6.68
C SER A 117 5.04 2.94 -5.79
N GLY A 118 6.20 3.12 -6.39
CA GLY A 118 7.38 3.65 -5.72
C GLY A 118 8.62 3.52 -6.60
N ASP A 119 9.75 4.05 -6.12
CA ASP A 119 11.05 3.84 -6.73
C ASP A 119 12.04 3.32 -5.68
N PHE A 120 12.47 2.06 -5.83
CA PHE A 120 13.42 1.44 -4.89
C PHE A 120 14.80 2.13 -4.87
N ARG A 121 15.06 3.06 -5.79
CA ARG A 121 16.27 3.91 -5.78
C ARG A 121 16.13 5.18 -4.96
N GLN A 122 14.96 5.47 -4.39
CA GLN A 122 14.73 6.65 -3.55
C GLN A 122 15.00 6.34 -2.08
N THR A 123 14.03 5.76 -1.37
CA THR A 123 14.08 5.58 0.08
C THR A 123 13.60 4.18 0.47
N LEU A 124 14.41 3.52 1.30
CA LEU A 124 14.08 2.25 1.95
C LEU A 124 13.30 2.50 3.24
N PRO A 125 12.70 1.46 3.86
CA PRO A 125 12.02 1.61 5.14
C PRO A 125 13.00 2.04 6.23
N VAL A 126 12.59 3.02 7.04
CA VAL A 126 13.40 3.50 8.17
C VAL A 126 13.27 2.52 9.33
N VAL A 127 14.40 1.97 9.79
CA VAL A 127 14.47 1.12 10.99
C VAL A 127 15.30 1.86 12.04
N PRO A 128 14.67 2.50 13.05
CA PRO A 128 15.40 3.25 14.07
C PRO A 128 16.42 2.37 14.80
N ARG A 129 17.68 2.81 14.84
CA ARG A 129 18.80 2.05 15.45
C ARG A 129 19.04 0.67 14.81
N GLY A 130 18.53 0.43 13.61
CA GLY A 130 18.72 -0.81 12.86
C GLY A 130 20.04 -0.85 12.10
N THR A 131 20.45 -2.06 11.74
CA THR A 131 21.56 -2.30 10.82
C THR A 131 21.07 -2.27 9.36
N ARG A 132 22.01 -2.22 8.40
CA ARG A 132 21.66 -2.40 6.97
C ARG A 132 20.93 -3.71 6.70
N ALA A 133 21.24 -4.76 7.45
CA ALA A 133 20.54 -6.04 7.33
C ALA A 133 19.08 -5.92 7.77
N ASP A 134 18.80 -5.13 8.81
CA ASP A 134 17.45 -4.87 9.29
C ASP A 134 16.62 -4.05 8.29
N GLU A 135 17.22 -3.04 7.66
CA GLU A 135 16.58 -2.28 6.57
C GLU A 135 16.20 -3.19 5.40
N ILE A 136 17.11 -4.07 4.97
CA ILE A 136 16.83 -5.06 3.92
C ILE A 136 15.72 -6.02 4.36
N LYS A 137 15.75 -6.50 5.61
CA LYS A 137 14.73 -7.41 6.17
C LYS A 137 13.36 -6.75 6.24
N ALA A 138 13.30 -5.44 6.45
CA ALA A 138 12.08 -4.63 6.47
C ALA A 138 11.55 -4.31 5.07
N CYS A 139 12.34 -4.45 4.01
CA CYS A 139 11.89 -4.16 2.65
C CYS A 139 10.73 -5.07 2.21
N VAL A 140 9.77 -4.53 1.47
CA VAL A 140 8.65 -5.29 0.88
C VAL A 140 9.12 -6.49 0.04
N LYS A 141 10.32 -6.41 -0.56
CA LYS A 141 10.95 -7.52 -1.30
C LYS A 141 11.24 -8.77 -0.46
N LYS A 142 11.29 -8.63 0.87
CA LYS A 142 11.46 -9.72 1.83
C LYS A 142 10.14 -10.22 2.43
N SER A 143 9.00 -9.77 1.89
CA SER A 143 7.68 -10.28 2.24
C SER A 143 7.34 -11.55 1.46
N TYR A 144 6.51 -12.42 2.05
CA TYR A 144 5.90 -13.55 1.34
C TYR A 144 4.98 -13.10 0.19
N LEU A 145 4.56 -11.83 0.18
CA LEU A 145 3.74 -11.25 -0.88
C LEU A 145 4.54 -11.00 -2.16
N TRP A 146 5.84 -10.72 -2.04
CA TRP A 146 6.66 -10.22 -3.16
C TRP A 146 6.74 -11.17 -4.36
N PRO A 147 6.88 -12.51 -4.20
CA PRO A 147 6.90 -13.43 -5.33
C PRO A 147 5.65 -13.37 -6.22
N ASN A 148 4.51 -12.89 -5.69
CA ASN A 148 3.25 -12.77 -6.41
C ASN A 148 3.06 -11.39 -7.07
N VAL A 149 4.01 -10.46 -6.91
CA VAL A 149 3.91 -9.10 -7.44
C VAL A 149 4.32 -9.07 -8.91
N LYS A 150 3.39 -8.72 -9.80
CA LYS A 150 3.69 -8.41 -11.19
C LYS A 150 4.30 -7.01 -11.31
N THR A 151 5.55 -6.93 -11.76
CA THR A 151 6.25 -5.66 -11.92
C THR A 151 5.96 -5.04 -13.30
N LEU A 152 5.54 -3.77 -13.31
CA LEU A 152 5.42 -2.93 -14.50
C LEU A 152 6.40 -1.76 -14.38
N LYS A 153 7.00 -1.33 -15.49
CA LYS A 153 8.00 -0.26 -15.50
C LYS A 153 7.53 0.90 -16.39
N LEU A 154 7.60 2.12 -15.85
CA LEU A 154 7.51 3.34 -16.65
C LEU A 154 8.92 3.78 -17.03
N THR A 155 9.18 3.90 -18.32
CA THR A 155 10.52 4.21 -18.87
C THR A 155 10.65 5.64 -19.38
N THR A 156 9.55 6.25 -19.81
CA THR A 156 9.55 7.61 -20.37
C THR A 156 9.48 8.65 -19.27
N ASN A 157 10.45 9.58 -19.24
CA ASN A 157 10.39 10.77 -18.39
C ASN A 157 9.42 11.78 -19.03
N MET A 158 8.44 12.24 -18.25
CA MET A 158 7.42 13.20 -18.70
C MET A 158 7.51 14.53 -17.94
N ARG A 159 8.57 14.73 -17.15
CA ARG A 159 8.85 16.01 -16.50
C ARG A 159 9.45 16.94 -17.54
N VAL A 160 8.71 18.00 -17.84
CA VAL A 160 9.17 19.14 -18.65
C VAL A 160 10.05 20.03 -17.78
#